data_AF-A0A1U9ZRJ3-F1
#
_entry.id   AF-A0A1U9ZRJ3-F1
#
_cell.length_a   1.000
_cell.length_b   1.000
_cell.length_c   1.000
_cell.angle_alpha   90.00
_cell.angle_beta   90.00
_cell.angle_gamma   90.00
#
_symmetry.space_group_name_H-M   'P 1'
#
loop_
_entity.id
_entity.type
_entity.pdbx_description
1 polymer ?
#
loop_
_entity_poly.entity_id
_entity_poly.type
_entity_poly.pdbx_seq_one_letter_code
_entity_poly.pdbx_strand_id
1 'polypeptide(L)'
;MEVTEVLPGVLRVADTCHVYVIKAPAAPGGERTGIAVDFGSGRVLDLLDQLGLDCITDVLVTHHHRDQVQGLHRAVEAGVAIHVPPVERDLFEKVGEMWAGRQLLNDYDLRDDRFSLLEPVAITGVVPEYRTARYGGVDVRVLPTPGHTPGSVTYVVGGAAFTGDLIYAPGKVWSLAATQWSYTENEGPAMVVLSAELLQREQLDVLLPSHGEPMSDPQDALSRLSAAMQRYVDFRRPHPWDVRGLLDNPFVQVTPHLLMNRSSQSYSYVLLSESGAAMVFDFGYDMSTGLVKSTAREARRPWLASLPALRAHYGVTTVEVALPTHYHDDHVAGMPLLRDVEGTQIWAPSHIAPILAAPLHHDLPCQWFDPIPADRVLGLGETVRWREYAITVHDLPGHTLFAAAYEFEVDGHRVLVTGDQQDGMGIPGERQEILNFQYKNRFQIEDYRKSAALYRRLRPDLLVSGHWRPRWVDDDYLRMVTERGEELVALHHDLLPLDRLGLGADGVLCRLTPYYTSVPAGGEVVLTATVRNPWPDKVVATVEPVVPPGWRRERGSVTLRLPGGGMEQVHLRLGADAVPRRRVRLAVDLTIGDLRLGQHAEALVDVVAEGNR
;
A
#
# COMPACT_ATOMS: atom_id res chain seq x y z
N MET A 1 -40.78 -7.10 -12.65
CA MET A 1 -41.19 -6.96 -11.24
C MET A 1 -40.10 -6.16 -10.55
N GLU A 2 -40.45 -5.15 -9.75
CA GLU A 2 -39.45 -4.24 -9.14
C GLU A 2 -38.62 -4.92 -8.05
N VAL A 3 -39.22 -5.87 -7.33
CA VAL A 3 -38.57 -6.78 -6.38
C VAL A 3 -38.74 -8.20 -6.88
N THR A 4 -37.67 -9.01 -6.84
CA THR A 4 -37.70 -10.44 -7.23
C THR A 4 -36.88 -11.24 -6.23
N GLU A 5 -37.46 -12.27 -5.62
CA GLU A 5 -36.69 -13.22 -4.81
C GLU A 5 -35.86 -14.12 -5.74
N VAL A 6 -34.53 -14.05 -5.60
CA VAL A 6 -33.59 -14.80 -6.46
C VAL A 6 -33.11 -16.08 -5.78
N LEU A 7 -33.09 -16.08 -4.45
CA LEU A 7 -32.84 -17.24 -3.59
C LEU A 7 -33.70 -17.07 -2.33
N PRO A 8 -34.01 -18.14 -1.58
CA PRO A 8 -34.73 -18.03 -0.31
C PRO A 8 -34.08 -17.00 0.62
N GLY A 9 -34.81 -15.92 0.93
CA GLY A 9 -34.32 -14.84 1.80
C GLY A 9 -33.39 -13.82 1.14
N VAL A 10 -33.11 -13.95 -0.17
CA VAL A 10 -32.33 -12.99 -0.95
C VAL A 10 -33.20 -12.40 -2.05
N LEU A 11 -33.45 -11.09 -1.95
CA LEU A 11 -34.29 -10.35 -2.89
C LEU A 11 -33.44 -9.39 -3.72
N ARG A 12 -33.73 -9.31 -5.01
CA ARG A 12 -33.14 -8.34 -5.94
C ARG A 12 -34.11 -7.19 -6.15
N VAL A 13 -33.64 -5.98 -5.96
CA VAL A 13 -34.32 -4.74 -6.36
C VAL A 13 -33.70 -4.23 -7.65
N ALA A 14 -34.52 -3.96 -8.66
CA ALA A 14 -34.07 -3.30 -9.88
C ALA A 14 -33.95 -1.78 -9.66
N ASP A 15 -32.74 -1.25 -9.81
CA ASP A 15 -32.39 0.16 -9.65
C ASP A 15 -31.34 0.56 -10.73
N THR A 16 -30.54 1.60 -10.51
CA THR A 16 -29.37 1.93 -11.35
C THR A 16 -28.35 0.79 -11.44
N CYS A 17 -28.35 -0.09 -10.45
CA CYS A 17 -27.79 -1.43 -10.45
C CYS A 17 -28.78 -2.40 -9.79
N HIS A 18 -28.44 -3.68 -9.73
CA HIS A 18 -29.12 -4.63 -8.87
C HIS A 18 -28.68 -4.45 -7.42
N VAL A 19 -29.61 -3.99 -6.58
CA VAL A 19 -29.42 -3.98 -5.13
C VAL A 19 -29.94 -5.29 -4.58
N TYR A 20 -29.08 -6.06 -3.95
CA TYR A 20 -29.47 -7.33 -3.33
C TYR A 20 -29.72 -7.13 -1.84
N VAL A 21 -30.86 -7.60 -1.36
CA VAL A 21 -31.25 -7.52 0.05
C VAL A 21 -31.26 -8.94 0.63
N ILE A 22 -30.43 -9.16 1.63
CA ILE A 22 -30.36 -10.41 2.38
C ILE A 22 -31.12 -10.21 3.68
N LYS A 23 -32.20 -10.96 3.86
CA LYS A 23 -33.00 -10.93 5.09
C LYS A 23 -32.21 -11.50 6.25
N ALA A 24 -32.19 -10.78 7.37
CA ALA A 24 -31.64 -11.30 8.60
C ALA A 24 -32.56 -12.39 9.17
N PRO A 25 -32.03 -13.35 9.96
CA PRO A 25 -32.84 -14.27 10.73
C PRO A 25 -33.79 -13.50 11.66
N ALA A 26 -35.10 -13.71 11.52
CA ALA A 26 -36.09 -13.00 12.32
C ALA A 26 -36.15 -13.53 13.77
N ALA A 27 -36.06 -12.63 14.75
CA ALA A 27 -36.41 -12.94 16.14
C ALA A 27 -37.94 -12.80 16.33
N PRO A 28 -38.61 -13.71 17.08
CA PRO A 28 -40.04 -13.59 17.32
C PRO A 28 -40.42 -12.25 17.98
N GLY A 29 -41.27 -11.46 17.32
CA GLY A 29 -41.69 -10.13 17.80
C GLY A 29 -40.63 -9.04 17.68
N GLY A 30 -39.49 -9.32 17.05
CA GLY A 30 -38.46 -8.34 16.73
C GLY A 30 -38.70 -7.62 15.41
N GLU A 31 -37.96 -6.54 15.20
CA GLU A 31 -37.90 -5.81 13.93
C GLU A 31 -37.36 -6.72 12.82
N ARG A 32 -37.98 -6.66 11.64
CA ARG A 32 -37.57 -7.43 10.46
C ARG A 32 -36.47 -6.65 9.75
N THR A 33 -35.25 -7.13 9.85
CA THR A 33 -34.08 -6.42 9.31
C THR A 33 -33.46 -7.16 8.13
N GLY A 34 -32.64 -6.44 7.38
CA GLY A 34 -31.78 -7.02 6.35
C GLY A 34 -30.53 -6.18 6.13
N ILE A 35 -29.64 -6.72 5.31
CA ILE A 35 -28.49 -6.00 4.77
C ILE A 35 -28.65 -5.84 3.26
N ALA A 36 -28.07 -4.79 2.69
CA ALA A 36 -28.01 -4.57 1.26
C ALA A 36 -26.58 -4.78 0.73
N VAL A 37 -26.45 -5.37 -0.45
CA VAL A 37 -25.23 -5.36 -1.25
C VAL A 37 -25.42 -4.40 -2.42
N ASP A 38 -24.52 -3.43 -2.50
CA ASP A 38 -24.67 -2.16 -3.23
C ASP A 38 -25.94 -1.38 -2.81
N PHE A 39 -26.17 -0.19 -3.37
CA PHE A 39 -27.28 0.66 -2.93
C PHE A 39 -28.01 1.42 -4.04
N GLY A 40 -27.48 1.42 -5.26
CA GLY A 40 -28.11 2.06 -6.41
C GLY A 40 -28.43 3.53 -6.17
N SER A 41 -29.67 3.93 -6.46
CA SER A 41 -30.23 5.25 -6.14
C SER A 41 -30.79 5.34 -4.71
N GLY A 42 -30.72 4.27 -3.93
CA GLY A 42 -31.34 4.15 -2.61
C GLY A 42 -32.83 3.80 -2.68
N ARG A 43 -33.34 3.42 -3.86
CA ARG A 43 -34.75 3.04 -4.08
C ARG A 43 -35.19 1.88 -3.17
N VAL A 44 -34.25 1.05 -2.73
CA VAL A 44 -34.51 -0.05 -1.79
C VAL A 44 -35.23 0.41 -0.51
N LEU A 45 -34.96 1.64 -0.03
CA LEU A 45 -35.63 2.21 1.15
C LEU A 45 -37.13 2.49 0.90
N ASP A 46 -37.51 2.74 -0.35
CA ASP A 46 -38.91 3.00 -0.74
C ASP A 46 -39.70 1.69 -0.89
N LEU A 47 -39.03 0.53 -0.79
CA LEU A 47 -39.58 -0.80 -1.07
C LEU A 47 -39.52 -1.75 0.13
N LEU A 48 -39.21 -1.25 1.34
CA LEU A 48 -39.08 -2.06 2.55
C LEU A 48 -40.32 -2.95 2.83
N ASP A 49 -41.53 -2.40 2.67
CA ASP A 49 -42.77 -3.16 2.83
C ASP A 49 -42.88 -4.34 1.84
N GLN A 50 -42.48 -4.13 0.58
CA GLN A 50 -42.48 -5.20 -0.45
C GLN A 50 -41.39 -6.24 -0.17
N LEU A 51 -40.27 -5.81 0.41
CA LEU A 51 -39.21 -6.67 0.88
C LEU A 51 -39.64 -7.42 2.16
N GLY A 52 -40.70 -6.99 2.85
CA GLY A 52 -41.13 -7.53 4.13
C GLY A 52 -40.15 -7.20 5.26
N LEU A 53 -39.51 -6.04 5.18
CA LEU A 53 -38.55 -5.50 6.15
C LEU A 53 -39.10 -4.23 6.78
N ASP A 54 -38.68 -3.97 8.01
CA ASP A 54 -38.92 -2.72 8.72
C ASP A 54 -37.74 -1.75 8.50
N CYS A 55 -36.50 -2.27 8.41
CA CYS A 55 -35.31 -1.46 8.12
C CYS A 55 -34.18 -2.26 7.44
N ILE A 56 -33.23 -1.52 6.85
CA ILE A 56 -31.93 -2.03 6.43
C ILE A 56 -30.91 -1.57 7.48
N THR A 57 -30.05 -2.49 7.91
CA THR A 57 -29.08 -2.25 8.99
C THR A 57 -27.69 -1.91 8.47
N ASP A 58 -27.27 -2.59 7.39
CA ASP A 58 -25.96 -2.43 6.78
C ASP A 58 -26.06 -2.39 5.26
N VAL A 59 -25.17 -1.64 4.62
CA VAL A 59 -24.86 -1.67 3.19
C VAL A 59 -23.41 -2.12 3.01
N LEU A 60 -23.21 -3.13 2.18
CA LEU A 60 -21.90 -3.62 1.76
C LEU A 60 -21.67 -3.25 0.29
N VAL A 61 -20.63 -2.46 0.02
CA VAL A 61 -20.37 -1.92 -1.32
C VAL A 61 -19.32 -2.74 -2.06
N THR A 62 -19.65 -3.21 -3.26
CA THR A 62 -18.72 -4.02 -4.07
C THR A 62 -17.60 -3.18 -4.69
N HIS A 63 -17.93 -1.96 -5.14
CA HIS A 63 -16.98 -0.99 -5.69
C HIS A 63 -17.59 0.43 -5.76
N HIS A 64 -16.73 1.43 -6.01
CA HIS A 64 -17.04 2.86 -5.88
C HIS A 64 -17.88 3.50 -7.00
N HIS A 65 -18.20 2.79 -8.08
CA HIS A 65 -18.91 3.41 -9.20
C HIS A 65 -20.30 3.90 -8.77
N ARG A 66 -20.65 5.10 -9.19
CA ARG A 66 -21.75 5.93 -8.66
C ARG A 66 -23.11 5.34 -8.98
N ASP A 67 -23.25 4.58 -10.04
CA ASP A 67 -24.45 3.78 -10.31
C ASP A 67 -24.72 2.73 -9.20
N GLN A 68 -23.69 2.27 -8.50
CA GLN A 68 -23.80 1.37 -7.34
C GLN A 68 -24.10 2.10 -6.03
N VAL A 69 -23.69 3.37 -5.89
CA VAL A 69 -23.57 4.03 -4.58
C VAL A 69 -24.18 5.43 -4.46
N GLN A 70 -24.73 6.01 -5.53
CA GLN A 70 -25.24 7.39 -5.50
C GLN A 70 -26.33 7.64 -4.44
N GLY A 71 -27.07 6.60 -4.05
CA GLY A 71 -28.08 6.65 -2.99
C GLY A 71 -27.54 6.67 -1.57
N LEU A 72 -26.23 6.51 -1.33
CA LEU A 72 -25.69 6.29 0.02
C LEU A 72 -25.93 7.47 0.99
N HIS A 73 -26.15 8.69 0.51
CA HIS A 73 -26.59 9.80 1.37
C HIS A 73 -27.92 9.50 2.07
N ARG A 74 -28.86 8.81 1.39
CA ARG A 74 -30.13 8.35 1.97
C ARG A 74 -29.90 7.26 3.03
N ALA A 75 -28.89 6.40 2.84
CA ALA A 75 -28.49 5.40 3.84
C ALA A 75 -28.00 6.07 5.13
N VAL A 76 -27.18 7.12 5.01
CA VAL A 76 -26.74 7.92 6.17
C VAL A 76 -27.94 8.58 6.88
N GLU A 77 -28.85 9.20 6.14
CA GLU A 77 -30.07 9.82 6.70
C GLU A 77 -30.97 8.80 7.41
N ALA A 78 -31.02 7.57 6.92
CA ALA A 78 -31.76 6.46 7.51
C ALA A 78 -31.00 5.75 8.65
N GLY A 79 -29.76 6.16 8.97
CA GLY A 79 -28.96 5.56 10.04
C GLY A 79 -28.40 4.17 9.70
N VAL A 80 -28.29 3.83 8.41
CA VAL A 80 -27.76 2.55 7.93
C VAL A 80 -26.24 2.58 7.97
N ALA A 81 -25.60 1.52 8.47
CA ALA A 81 -24.16 1.40 8.47
C ALA A 81 -23.61 1.13 7.06
N ILE A 82 -22.56 1.82 6.64
CA ILE A 82 -21.99 1.73 5.29
C ILE A 82 -20.58 1.16 5.37
N HIS A 83 -20.34 0.04 4.68
CA HIS A 83 -19.04 -0.62 4.65
C HIS A 83 -18.54 -0.73 3.21
N VAL A 84 -17.31 -0.26 2.97
CA VAL A 84 -16.74 -0.13 1.62
C VAL A 84 -15.43 -0.91 1.47
N PRO A 85 -14.95 -1.17 0.24
CA PRO A 85 -13.66 -1.81 0.04
C PRO A 85 -12.51 -0.96 0.60
N PRO A 86 -11.54 -1.55 1.31
CA PRO A 86 -10.45 -0.78 1.94
C PRO A 86 -9.58 0.00 0.95
N VAL A 87 -9.42 -0.52 -0.26
CA VAL A 87 -8.63 0.11 -1.34
C VAL A 87 -9.33 1.34 -1.91
N GLU A 88 -10.66 1.42 -1.83
CA GLU A 88 -11.45 2.50 -2.45
C GLU A 88 -12.03 3.49 -1.44
N ARG A 89 -11.76 3.33 -0.14
CA ARG A 89 -12.37 4.15 0.93
C ARG A 89 -12.26 5.66 0.70
N ASP A 90 -11.13 6.11 0.14
CA ASP A 90 -10.89 7.54 -0.10
C ASP A 90 -11.80 8.07 -1.22
N LEU A 91 -12.35 7.22 -2.11
CA LEU A 91 -13.40 7.57 -3.09
C LEU A 91 -14.80 7.72 -2.48
N PHE A 92 -14.94 7.50 -1.17
CA PHE A 92 -16.18 7.75 -0.42
C PHE A 92 -16.00 8.90 0.57
N GLU A 93 -15.06 8.76 1.50
CA GLU A 93 -14.86 9.75 2.59
C GLU A 93 -14.15 11.01 2.10
N LYS A 94 -13.30 10.87 1.07
CA LYS A 94 -12.39 11.91 0.58
C LYS A 94 -12.53 12.14 -0.92
N VAL A 95 -13.70 11.84 -1.49
CA VAL A 95 -13.90 11.90 -2.95
C VAL A 95 -13.70 13.31 -3.51
N GLY A 96 -13.99 14.35 -2.71
CA GLY A 96 -13.70 15.73 -3.06
C GLY A 96 -12.20 16.00 -3.27
N GLU A 97 -11.32 15.24 -2.61
CA GLU A 97 -9.87 15.31 -2.80
C GLU A 97 -9.45 14.74 -4.15
N MET A 98 -10.05 13.62 -4.56
CA MET A 98 -9.86 13.05 -5.88
C MET A 98 -10.36 14.03 -6.96
N TRP A 99 -11.54 14.64 -6.78
CA TRP A 99 -12.04 15.66 -7.72
C TRP A 99 -11.15 16.90 -7.79
N ALA A 100 -10.67 17.41 -6.65
CA ALA A 100 -9.78 18.57 -6.60
C ALA A 100 -8.40 18.26 -7.19
N GLY A 101 -7.94 17.01 -7.09
CA GLY A 101 -6.66 16.53 -7.61
C GLY A 101 -6.73 15.99 -9.05
N ARG A 102 -7.91 15.90 -9.66
CA ARG A 102 -8.11 15.25 -10.96
C ARG A 102 -7.26 15.91 -12.05
N GLN A 103 -6.45 15.11 -12.72
CA GLN A 103 -5.65 15.56 -13.83
C GLN A 103 -6.54 15.77 -15.08
N LEU A 104 -6.61 17.01 -15.58
CA LEU A 104 -7.43 17.35 -16.77
C LEU A 104 -6.62 17.43 -18.07
N LEU A 105 -5.29 17.56 -17.96
CA LEU A 105 -4.38 17.70 -19.09
C LEU A 105 -3.25 16.67 -18.96
N ASN A 106 -2.84 16.08 -20.08
CA ASN A 106 -1.78 15.06 -20.12
C ASN A 106 -2.06 13.82 -19.25
N ASP A 107 -3.30 13.32 -19.31
CA ASP A 107 -3.80 12.21 -18.51
C ASP A 107 -3.52 10.85 -19.17
N TYR A 108 -2.90 9.94 -18.43
CA TYR A 108 -2.63 8.55 -18.82
C TYR A 108 -3.20 7.54 -17.81
N ASP A 109 -3.91 8.02 -16.79
CA ASP A 109 -4.68 7.21 -15.86
C ASP A 109 -6.06 7.01 -16.48
N LEU A 110 -6.33 5.80 -16.99
CA LEU A 110 -7.57 5.50 -17.69
C LEU A 110 -8.62 4.86 -16.77
N ARG A 111 -8.34 4.76 -15.47
CA ARG A 111 -9.32 4.29 -14.49
C ARG A 111 -10.57 5.16 -14.57
N ASP A 112 -11.72 4.52 -14.45
CA ASP A 112 -13.03 5.15 -14.58
C ASP A 112 -13.48 5.83 -13.26
N ASP A 113 -12.52 6.43 -12.54
CA ASP A 113 -12.70 7.13 -11.25
C ASP A 113 -13.67 8.33 -11.33
N ARG A 114 -13.94 8.83 -12.54
CA ARG A 114 -15.00 9.82 -12.85
C ARG A 114 -16.40 9.33 -12.49
N PHE A 115 -16.56 8.01 -12.37
CA PHE A 115 -17.79 7.41 -11.86
C PHE A 115 -17.80 7.36 -10.34
N SER A 116 -16.86 7.93 -9.59
CA SER A 116 -16.99 8.05 -8.13
C SER A 116 -18.14 8.98 -7.72
N LEU A 117 -18.50 8.96 -6.44
CA LEU A 117 -19.46 9.90 -5.84
C LEU A 117 -19.05 11.36 -6.13
N LEU A 118 -20.04 12.25 -6.27
CA LEU A 118 -19.76 13.68 -6.49
C LEU A 118 -19.41 14.41 -5.20
N GLU A 119 -19.98 13.95 -4.09
CA GLU A 119 -19.79 14.52 -2.75
C GLU A 119 -19.42 13.40 -1.78
N PRO A 120 -18.64 13.69 -0.73
CA PRO A 120 -18.24 12.68 0.23
C PRO A 120 -19.44 12.16 1.02
N VAL A 121 -19.39 10.88 1.37
CA VAL A 121 -20.37 10.23 2.25
C VAL A 121 -19.64 9.64 3.45
N ALA A 122 -20.21 9.82 4.64
CA ALA A 122 -19.69 9.21 5.85
C ALA A 122 -19.86 7.69 5.76
N ILE A 123 -18.76 6.94 5.95
CA ILE A 123 -18.79 5.48 6.03
C ILE A 123 -18.71 5.04 7.49
N THR A 124 -19.16 3.83 7.77
CA THR A 124 -18.99 3.19 9.08
C THR A 124 -17.64 2.48 9.18
N GLY A 125 -17.16 1.89 8.09
CA GLY A 125 -15.88 1.20 8.07
C GLY A 125 -15.54 0.57 6.72
N VAL A 126 -14.47 -0.22 6.72
CA VAL A 126 -14.04 -1.00 5.56
C VAL A 126 -14.33 -2.48 5.78
N VAL A 127 -14.58 -3.21 4.69
CA VAL A 127 -14.82 -4.65 4.76
C VAL A 127 -13.52 -5.43 4.97
N PRO A 128 -13.50 -6.50 5.79
CA PRO A 128 -12.29 -7.25 6.10
C PRO A 128 -12.03 -8.33 5.04
N GLU A 129 -11.28 -7.99 4.00
CA GLU A 129 -10.90 -8.91 2.91
C GLU A 129 -10.29 -10.23 3.46
N TYR A 130 -10.60 -11.33 2.77
CA TYR A 130 -10.28 -12.73 3.12
C TYR A 130 -10.92 -13.28 4.39
N ARG A 131 -11.69 -12.49 5.11
CA ARG A 131 -12.30 -12.89 6.38
C ARG A 131 -13.82 -12.85 6.30
N THR A 132 -14.43 -13.47 7.31
CA THR A 132 -15.88 -13.40 7.53
C THR A 132 -16.16 -12.37 8.62
N ALA A 133 -17.12 -11.49 8.38
CA ALA A 133 -17.65 -10.55 9.36
C ALA A 133 -19.17 -10.61 9.39
N ARG A 134 -19.75 -10.15 10.49
CA ARG A 134 -21.20 -10.19 10.73
C ARG A 134 -21.81 -8.81 10.59
N TYR A 135 -22.81 -8.69 9.71
CA TYR A 135 -23.53 -7.45 9.38
C TYR A 135 -25.03 -7.70 9.50
N GLY A 136 -25.76 -6.88 10.25
CA GLY A 136 -27.21 -7.06 10.40
C GLY A 136 -27.65 -8.47 10.84
N GLY A 137 -26.79 -9.23 11.51
CA GLY A 137 -27.06 -10.63 11.87
C GLY A 137 -26.68 -11.69 10.83
N VAL A 138 -26.19 -11.30 9.64
CA VAL A 138 -25.75 -12.14 8.52
C VAL A 138 -24.23 -12.28 8.52
N ASP A 139 -23.71 -13.50 8.43
CA ASP A 139 -22.28 -13.76 8.26
C ASP A 139 -21.90 -13.64 6.77
N VAL A 140 -20.96 -12.76 6.46
CA VAL A 140 -20.54 -12.43 5.09
C VAL A 140 -19.04 -12.64 4.98
N ARG A 141 -18.62 -13.49 4.05
CA ARG A 141 -17.21 -13.66 3.69
C ARG A 141 -16.84 -12.71 2.56
N VAL A 142 -15.72 -12.02 2.72
CA VAL A 142 -15.27 -10.98 1.78
C VAL A 142 -14.11 -11.49 0.96
N LEU A 143 -14.27 -11.53 -0.37
CA LEU A 143 -13.22 -11.97 -1.29
C LEU A 143 -12.75 -10.80 -2.16
N PRO A 144 -11.47 -10.47 -2.15
CA PRO A 144 -10.91 -9.49 -3.07
C PRO A 144 -10.98 -10.00 -4.52
N THR A 145 -11.60 -9.22 -5.41
CA THR A 145 -11.79 -9.59 -6.82
C THR A 145 -11.49 -8.40 -7.75
N PRO A 146 -10.24 -7.88 -7.73
CA PRO A 146 -9.85 -6.77 -8.58
C PRO A 146 -10.08 -7.11 -10.06
N GLY A 147 -10.47 -6.10 -10.84
CA GLY A 147 -10.69 -6.27 -12.27
C GLY A 147 -11.52 -5.13 -12.86
N HIS A 148 -12.80 -5.04 -12.48
CA HIS A 148 -13.64 -3.91 -12.87
C HIS A 148 -13.12 -2.60 -12.28
N THR A 149 -12.70 -2.62 -11.02
CA THR A 149 -11.83 -1.61 -10.42
C THR A 149 -10.64 -2.29 -9.72
N PRO A 150 -9.55 -1.59 -9.42
CA PRO A 150 -8.47 -2.16 -8.61
C PRO A 150 -8.94 -2.60 -7.21
N GLY A 151 -9.96 -1.92 -6.66
CA GLY A 151 -10.47 -2.15 -5.32
C GLY A 151 -11.70 -3.06 -5.20
N SER A 152 -12.24 -3.58 -6.31
CA SER A 152 -13.45 -4.41 -6.31
C SER A 152 -13.36 -5.62 -5.39
N VAL A 153 -14.50 -5.99 -4.79
CA VAL A 153 -14.67 -7.18 -3.94
C VAL A 153 -15.95 -7.94 -4.28
N THR A 154 -15.96 -9.23 -3.94
CA THR A 154 -17.10 -10.14 -3.98
C THR A 154 -17.50 -10.52 -2.55
N TYR A 155 -18.80 -10.48 -2.26
CA TYR A 155 -19.33 -10.96 -0.98
C TYR A 155 -19.93 -12.36 -1.13
N VAL A 156 -19.64 -13.26 -0.19
CA VAL A 156 -20.17 -14.62 -0.19
C VAL A 156 -21.02 -14.86 1.06
N VAL A 157 -22.28 -15.26 0.86
CA VAL A 157 -23.23 -15.63 1.92
C VAL A 157 -23.79 -17.01 1.60
N GLY A 158 -23.45 -18.02 2.41
CA GLY A 158 -23.69 -19.42 2.04
C GLY A 158 -22.98 -19.76 0.73
N GLY A 159 -23.72 -20.28 -0.26
CA GLY A 159 -23.21 -20.53 -1.62
C GLY A 159 -23.47 -19.39 -2.63
N ALA A 160 -24.04 -18.27 -2.20
CA ALA A 160 -24.32 -17.14 -3.09
C ALA A 160 -23.16 -16.13 -3.09
N ALA A 161 -22.65 -15.78 -4.27
CA ALA A 161 -21.63 -14.75 -4.45
C ALA A 161 -22.21 -13.49 -5.12
N PHE A 162 -22.15 -12.37 -4.42
CA PHE A 162 -22.49 -11.04 -4.94
C PHE A 162 -21.24 -10.43 -5.55
N THR A 163 -21.13 -10.48 -6.89
CA THR A 163 -19.85 -10.32 -7.60
C THR A 163 -19.55 -8.90 -8.05
N GLY A 164 -20.40 -7.93 -7.69
CA GLY A 164 -20.28 -6.59 -8.26
C GLY A 164 -20.40 -6.67 -9.80
N ASP A 165 -19.54 -5.90 -10.45
CA ASP A 165 -19.39 -5.89 -11.91
C ASP A 165 -18.20 -6.74 -12.42
N LEU A 166 -17.62 -7.62 -11.59
CA LEU A 166 -16.59 -8.57 -12.03
C LEU A 166 -17.08 -9.42 -13.22
N ILE A 167 -18.37 -9.80 -13.19
CA ILE A 167 -19.04 -10.58 -14.23
C ILE A 167 -20.45 -10.04 -14.43
N TYR A 168 -20.92 -9.99 -15.68
CA TYR A 168 -22.27 -9.56 -16.06
C TYR A 168 -23.14 -10.76 -16.50
N ALA A 169 -22.54 -11.68 -17.25
CA ALA A 169 -23.16 -12.90 -17.74
C ALA A 169 -22.04 -13.93 -18.03
N PRO A 170 -22.33 -15.21 -18.34
CA PRO A 170 -21.27 -16.19 -18.62
C PRO A 170 -20.30 -15.69 -19.70
N GLY A 171 -19.04 -15.47 -19.32
CA GLY A 171 -18.00 -14.96 -20.21
C GLY A 171 -18.03 -13.47 -20.55
N LYS A 172 -18.84 -12.65 -19.87
CA LYS A 172 -19.04 -11.22 -20.18
C LYS A 172 -18.87 -10.34 -18.96
N VAL A 173 -18.33 -9.14 -19.15
CA VAL A 173 -18.25 -8.06 -18.15
C VAL A 173 -19.23 -6.95 -18.50
N TRP A 174 -19.59 -6.15 -17.50
CA TRP A 174 -20.49 -5.00 -17.66
C TRP A 174 -19.83 -3.88 -18.50
N SER A 175 -18.60 -3.52 -18.14
CA SER A 175 -17.81 -2.51 -18.84
C SER A 175 -16.41 -3.04 -19.10
N LEU A 176 -16.07 -3.27 -20.37
CA LEU A 176 -14.69 -3.57 -20.74
C LEU A 176 -13.78 -2.34 -20.59
N ALA A 177 -14.33 -1.13 -20.67
CA ALA A 177 -13.58 0.10 -20.47
C ALA A 177 -13.12 0.26 -19.02
N ALA A 178 -13.94 -0.14 -18.05
CA ALA A 178 -13.60 -0.05 -16.62
C ALA A 178 -12.37 -0.90 -16.25
N THR A 179 -12.12 -1.99 -16.99
CA THR A 179 -10.92 -2.81 -16.78
C THR A 179 -9.65 -2.18 -17.38
N GLN A 180 -9.75 -1.14 -18.20
CA GLN A 180 -8.59 -0.46 -18.77
C GLN A 180 -8.06 0.62 -17.81
N TRP A 181 -7.10 0.25 -16.96
CA TRP A 181 -6.57 1.19 -15.95
C TRP A 181 -5.45 2.09 -16.47
N SER A 182 -4.78 1.70 -17.55
CA SER A 182 -3.68 2.47 -18.13
C SER A 182 -3.79 2.53 -19.65
N TYR A 183 -3.03 3.46 -20.24
CA TYR A 183 -3.11 3.78 -21.67
C TYR A 183 -2.82 2.59 -22.60
N THR A 184 -1.80 1.78 -22.29
CA THR A 184 -1.29 0.72 -23.16
C THR A 184 -1.25 -0.66 -22.52
N GLU A 185 -1.29 -0.75 -21.18
CA GLU A 185 -1.06 -2.01 -20.49
C GLU A 185 -2.37 -2.82 -20.33
N ASN A 186 -2.28 -3.93 -19.60
CA ASN A 186 -3.33 -4.94 -19.48
C ASN A 186 -3.53 -5.38 -18.03
N GLU A 187 -3.29 -4.50 -17.05
CA GLU A 187 -3.32 -4.83 -15.62
C GLU A 187 -4.72 -5.33 -15.21
N GLY A 188 -5.77 -4.56 -15.52
CA GLY A 188 -7.14 -4.87 -15.13
C GLY A 188 -7.73 -6.11 -15.81
N PRO A 189 -7.62 -6.31 -17.14
CA PRO A 189 -8.10 -7.54 -17.77
C PRO A 189 -7.37 -8.78 -17.26
N ALA A 190 -6.07 -8.68 -16.97
CA ALA A 190 -5.32 -9.78 -16.35
C ALA A 190 -5.78 -10.04 -14.90
N MET A 191 -6.09 -8.99 -14.12
CA MET A 191 -6.69 -9.15 -12.79
C MET A 191 -8.07 -9.83 -12.86
N VAL A 192 -8.90 -9.55 -13.88
CA VAL A 192 -10.17 -10.28 -14.07
C VAL A 192 -9.91 -11.78 -14.29
N VAL A 193 -8.87 -12.16 -15.05
CA VAL A 193 -8.50 -13.59 -15.19
C VAL A 193 -8.17 -14.18 -13.82
N LEU A 194 -7.29 -13.54 -13.05
CA LEU A 194 -6.85 -14.04 -11.74
C LEU A 194 -8.03 -14.13 -10.74
N SER A 195 -8.87 -13.10 -10.67
CA SER A 195 -10.07 -13.06 -9.82
C SER A 195 -11.07 -14.14 -10.19
N ALA A 196 -11.29 -14.39 -11.48
CA ALA A 196 -12.16 -15.46 -11.94
C ALA A 196 -11.59 -16.86 -11.60
N GLU A 197 -10.29 -17.07 -11.74
CA GLU A 197 -9.63 -18.33 -11.33
C GLU A 197 -9.70 -18.57 -9.82
N LEU A 198 -9.56 -17.53 -9.00
CA LEU A 198 -9.66 -17.67 -7.56
C LEU A 198 -11.10 -17.91 -7.10
N LEU A 199 -12.09 -17.22 -7.66
CA LEU A 199 -13.50 -17.49 -7.35
C LEU A 199 -13.93 -18.91 -7.77
N GLN A 200 -13.36 -19.47 -8.84
CA GLN A 200 -13.61 -20.85 -9.25
C GLN A 200 -13.13 -21.89 -8.22
N ARG A 201 -12.24 -21.51 -7.28
CA ARG A 201 -11.78 -22.38 -6.18
C ARG A 201 -12.76 -22.40 -5.01
N GLU A 202 -13.76 -21.53 -5.03
CA GLU A 202 -14.79 -21.42 -4.02
C GLU A 202 -15.96 -22.37 -4.30
N GLN A 203 -16.64 -22.82 -3.24
CA GLN A 203 -17.86 -23.60 -3.36
C GLN A 203 -19.05 -22.65 -3.50
N LEU A 204 -19.39 -22.32 -4.75
CA LEU A 204 -20.47 -21.38 -5.09
C LEU A 204 -21.60 -22.10 -5.83
N ASP A 205 -22.84 -21.78 -5.45
CA ASP A 205 -24.06 -22.27 -6.07
C ASP A 205 -24.60 -21.29 -7.12
N VAL A 206 -24.37 -19.99 -6.91
CA VAL A 206 -24.92 -18.93 -7.77
C VAL A 206 -24.09 -17.66 -7.71
N LEU A 207 -23.93 -17.00 -8.86
CA LEU A 207 -23.38 -15.66 -8.97
C LEU A 207 -24.51 -14.64 -9.13
N LEU A 208 -24.41 -13.54 -8.38
CA LEU A 208 -25.37 -12.46 -8.31
C LEU A 208 -24.65 -11.15 -8.71
N PRO A 209 -24.61 -10.82 -10.01
CA PRO A 209 -23.91 -9.63 -10.48
C PRO A 209 -24.72 -8.36 -10.26
N SER A 210 -24.05 -7.22 -10.07
CA SER A 210 -24.74 -5.92 -9.92
C SER A 210 -25.42 -5.48 -11.23
N HIS A 211 -25.01 -6.05 -12.37
CA HIS A 211 -25.71 -5.93 -13.64
C HIS A 211 -25.84 -7.30 -14.30
N GLY A 212 -27.04 -7.64 -14.78
CA GLY A 212 -27.31 -8.90 -15.47
C GLY A 212 -28.21 -9.85 -14.67
N GLU A 213 -28.30 -11.10 -15.11
CA GLU A 213 -29.16 -12.09 -14.44
C GLU A 213 -28.36 -13.03 -13.54
N PRO A 214 -28.97 -13.56 -12.45
CA PRO A 214 -28.36 -14.60 -11.63
C PRO A 214 -27.85 -15.79 -12.47
N MET A 215 -26.65 -16.27 -12.18
CA MET A 215 -26.01 -17.39 -12.87
C MET A 215 -25.92 -18.59 -11.96
N SER A 216 -26.73 -19.63 -12.22
CA SER A 216 -26.81 -20.87 -11.43
C SER A 216 -25.73 -21.91 -11.76
N ASP A 217 -24.83 -21.61 -12.70
CA ASP A 217 -23.62 -22.39 -12.98
C ASP A 217 -22.40 -21.47 -12.86
N PRO A 218 -21.94 -21.20 -11.62
CA PRO A 218 -20.80 -20.31 -11.39
C PRO A 218 -19.54 -20.77 -12.12
N GLN A 219 -19.34 -22.08 -12.21
CA GLN A 219 -18.11 -22.65 -12.74
C GLN A 219 -18.01 -22.48 -14.25
N ASP A 220 -19.09 -22.75 -14.99
CA ASP A 220 -19.14 -22.44 -16.43
C ASP A 220 -19.00 -20.93 -16.67
N ALA A 221 -19.69 -20.09 -15.87
CA ALA A 221 -19.68 -18.65 -16.06
C ALA A 221 -18.29 -18.03 -15.86
N LEU A 222 -17.59 -18.39 -14.77
CA LEU A 222 -16.25 -17.90 -14.45
C LEU A 222 -15.18 -18.49 -15.36
N SER A 223 -15.27 -19.78 -15.73
CA SER A 223 -14.35 -20.40 -16.67
C SER A 223 -14.40 -19.69 -18.03
N ARG A 224 -15.61 -19.38 -18.52
CA ARG A 224 -15.79 -18.60 -19.75
C ARG A 224 -15.25 -17.18 -19.62
N LEU A 225 -15.42 -16.54 -18.46
CA LEU A 225 -14.90 -15.19 -18.22
C LEU A 225 -13.38 -15.18 -18.25
N SER A 226 -12.75 -16.08 -17.49
CA SER A 226 -11.30 -16.26 -17.47
C SER A 226 -10.77 -16.54 -18.89
N ALA A 227 -11.40 -17.43 -19.65
CA ALA A 227 -10.99 -17.73 -21.02
C ALA A 227 -11.19 -16.54 -21.97
N ALA A 228 -12.28 -15.79 -21.85
CA ALA A 228 -12.54 -14.62 -22.67
C ALA A 228 -11.56 -13.48 -22.39
N MET A 229 -11.27 -13.19 -21.12
CA MET A 229 -10.32 -12.16 -20.75
C MET A 229 -8.88 -12.53 -21.07
N GLN A 230 -8.50 -13.80 -20.93
CA GLN A 230 -7.18 -14.26 -21.40
C GLN A 230 -7.00 -13.97 -22.90
N ARG A 231 -8.01 -14.30 -23.72
CA ARG A 231 -7.95 -13.98 -25.17
C ARG A 231 -7.83 -12.49 -25.43
N TYR A 232 -8.51 -11.65 -24.64
CA TYR A 232 -8.41 -10.20 -24.75
C TYR A 232 -7.00 -9.70 -24.39
N VAL A 233 -6.44 -10.19 -23.29
CA VAL A 233 -5.05 -9.90 -22.88
C VAL A 233 -4.07 -10.29 -23.98
N ASP A 234 -4.17 -11.50 -24.51
CA ASP A 234 -3.26 -11.98 -25.56
C ASP A 234 -3.40 -11.16 -26.85
N PHE A 235 -4.62 -10.76 -27.22
CA PHE A 235 -4.87 -9.91 -28.38
C PHE A 235 -4.20 -8.52 -28.27
N ARG A 236 -4.04 -8.02 -27.05
CA ARG A 236 -3.45 -6.71 -26.75
C ARG A 236 -1.94 -6.74 -26.53
N ARG A 237 -1.29 -7.90 -26.67
CA ARG A 237 0.15 -8.06 -26.47
C ARG A 237 0.84 -8.59 -27.73
N PRO A 238 2.14 -8.27 -27.93
CA PRO A 238 2.92 -8.87 -29.01
C PRO A 238 3.09 -10.39 -28.89
N HIS A 239 3.04 -10.91 -27.67
CA HIS A 239 3.15 -12.33 -27.36
C HIS A 239 2.12 -12.71 -26.29
N PRO A 240 1.55 -13.93 -26.35
CA PRO A 240 0.64 -14.42 -25.33
C PRO A 240 1.23 -14.32 -23.92
N TRP A 241 0.38 -14.08 -22.93
CA TRP A 241 0.77 -14.00 -21.52
C TRP A 241 0.20 -15.18 -20.74
N ASP A 242 1.06 -15.96 -20.10
CA ASP A 242 0.61 -16.93 -19.11
C ASP A 242 0.22 -16.25 -17.78
N VAL A 243 -0.98 -15.66 -17.74
CA VAL A 243 -1.53 -15.01 -16.53
C VAL A 243 -1.83 -16.06 -15.46
N ARG A 244 -2.41 -17.20 -15.83
CA ARG A 244 -2.75 -18.29 -14.88
C ARG A 244 -1.50 -18.89 -14.24
N GLY A 245 -0.40 -18.98 -14.99
CA GLY A 245 0.88 -19.43 -14.47
C GLY A 245 1.45 -18.56 -13.34
N LEU A 246 0.99 -17.30 -13.21
CA LEU A 246 1.29 -16.49 -12.03
C LEU A 246 0.66 -17.09 -10.77
N LEU A 247 -0.62 -17.49 -10.80
CA LEU A 247 -1.31 -18.15 -9.67
C LEU A 247 -0.79 -19.55 -9.40
N ASP A 248 -0.55 -20.32 -10.45
CA ASP A 248 -0.19 -21.72 -10.30
C ASP A 248 1.27 -21.85 -9.85
N ASN A 249 2.17 -21.01 -10.36
CA ASN A 249 3.61 -21.11 -10.06
C ASN A 249 4.23 -19.72 -9.72
N PRO A 250 3.79 -19.06 -8.62
CA PRO A 250 4.30 -17.76 -8.23
C PRO A 250 5.70 -17.81 -7.62
N PHE A 251 6.13 -18.97 -7.11
CA PHE A 251 7.41 -19.12 -6.43
C PHE A 251 8.45 -19.82 -7.28
N VAL A 252 9.67 -19.30 -7.26
CA VAL A 252 10.88 -19.92 -7.79
C VAL A 252 11.71 -20.41 -6.61
N GLN A 253 12.08 -21.69 -6.62
CA GLN A 253 13.01 -22.23 -5.63
C GLN A 253 14.42 -21.71 -5.91
N VAL A 254 14.98 -20.92 -4.98
CA VAL A 254 16.36 -20.40 -5.04
C VAL A 254 17.31 -21.42 -4.42
N THR A 255 16.95 -21.91 -3.24
CA THR A 255 17.52 -23.11 -2.59
C THR A 255 16.35 -23.95 -2.06
N PRO A 256 16.54 -25.22 -1.64
CA PRO A 256 15.45 -26.05 -1.10
C PRO A 256 14.53 -25.37 -0.07
N HIS A 257 15.07 -24.53 0.82
CA HIS A 257 14.32 -23.84 1.87
C HIS A 257 14.22 -22.31 1.67
N LEU A 258 14.64 -21.78 0.51
CA LEU A 258 14.50 -20.37 0.17
C LEU A 258 13.80 -20.20 -1.17
N LEU A 259 12.62 -19.59 -1.15
CA LEU A 259 11.81 -19.29 -2.33
C LEU A 259 11.84 -17.80 -2.65
N MET A 260 11.67 -17.47 -3.92
CA MET A 260 11.44 -16.12 -4.41
C MET A 260 10.06 -16.04 -5.05
N ASN A 261 9.19 -15.16 -4.55
CA ASN A 261 7.93 -14.82 -5.19
C ASN A 261 8.21 -13.95 -6.42
N ARG A 262 7.99 -14.49 -7.62
CA ARG A 262 8.16 -13.77 -8.89
C ARG A 262 6.87 -13.12 -9.39
N SER A 263 5.76 -13.33 -8.69
CA SER A 263 4.47 -12.74 -9.05
C SER A 263 4.24 -11.38 -8.41
N SER A 264 4.98 -11.05 -7.36
CA SER A 264 4.92 -9.76 -6.69
C SER A 264 5.64 -8.67 -7.50
N GLN A 265 5.25 -7.41 -7.28
CA GLN A 265 5.93 -6.27 -7.93
C GLN A 265 7.40 -6.18 -7.51
N SER A 266 7.64 -6.21 -6.20
CA SER A 266 8.96 -6.43 -5.61
C SER A 266 8.99 -7.87 -5.09
N TYR A 267 10.02 -8.62 -5.42
CA TYR A 267 10.22 -10.00 -4.99
C TYR A 267 10.21 -10.11 -3.47
N SER A 268 9.21 -10.83 -2.96
CA SER A 268 9.22 -11.34 -1.59
C SER A 268 10.03 -12.63 -1.54
N TYR A 269 10.85 -12.82 -0.51
CA TYR A 269 11.54 -14.09 -0.28
C TYR A 269 10.91 -14.86 0.86
N VAL A 270 10.73 -16.17 0.70
CA VAL A 270 10.12 -17.04 1.71
C VAL A 270 11.16 -18.02 2.22
N LEU A 271 11.49 -17.94 3.50
CA LEU A 271 12.33 -18.90 4.21
C LEU A 271 11.43 -19.97 4.83
N LEU A 272 11.63 -21.22 4.43
CA LEU A 272 10.84 -22.37 4.85
C LEU A 272 11.47 -23.03 6.07
N SER A 273 10.68 -23.37 7.08
CA SER A 273 11.09 -24.23 8.19
C SER A 273 10.66 -25.67 7.95
N GLU A 274 11.45 -26.62 8.47
CA GLU A 274 11.11 -28.05 8.55
C GLU A 274 9.76 -28.32 9.26
N SER A 275 9.30 -27.37 10.07
CA SER A 275 7.99 -27.43 10.75
C SER A 275 6.79 -27.13 9.83
N GLY A 276 7.03 -26.67 8.60
CA GLY A 276 6.00 -26.15 7.70
C GLY A 276 5.62 -24.70 7.98
N ALA A 277 6.27 -24.02 8.92
CA ALA A 277 6.16 -22.57 9.10
C ALA A 277 7.01 -21.82 8.06
N ALA A 278 6.59 -20.61 7.70
CA ALA A 278 7.32 -19.74 6.79
C ALA A 278 7.57 -18.36 7.41
N MET A 279 8.71 -17.77 7.04
CA MET A 279 9.05 -16.37 7.27
C MET A 279 9.20 -15.69 5.92
N VAL A 280 8.68 -14.47 5.77
CA VAL A 280 8.79 -13.68 4.54
C VAL A 280 9.66 -12.45 4.75
N PHE A 281 10.53 -12.18 3.78
CA PHE A 281 11.27 -10.93 3.67
C PHE A 281 10.64 -10.08 2.58
N ASP A 282 10.16 -8.91 2.97
CA ASP A 282 9.28 -8.03 2.20
C ASP A 282 7.97 -8.69 1.77
N PHE A 283 6.88 -7.94 1.83
CA PHE A 283 5.57 -8.34 1.32
C PHE A 283 4.72 -7.10 1.01
N GLY A 284 4.90 -6.52 -0.18
CA GLY A 284 4.12 -5.38 -0.66
C GLY A 284 3.01 -5.81 -1.61
N TYR A 285 3.16 -5.52 -2.90
CA TYR A 285 2.17 -5.87 -3.92
C TYR A 285 2.35 -7.31 -4.41
N ASP A 286 1.78 -8.26 -3.66
CA ASP A 286 1.66 -9.67 -4.11
C ASP A 286 0.81 -9.77 -5.39
N MET A 287 1.18 -10.67 -6.29
CA MET A 287 0.42 -10.97 -7.51
C MET A 287 0.07 -9.72 -8.34
N SER A 288 1.11 -9.06 -8.84
CA SER A 288 1.01 -7.88 -9.70
C SER A 288 0.85 -8.26 -11.17
N THR A 289 -0.08 -7.60 -11.86
CA THR A 289 -0.22 -7.64 -13.32
C THR A 289 0.34 -6.39 -13.99
N GLY A 290 1.11 -5.60 -13.24
CA GLY A 290 1.54 -4.24 -13.56
C GLY A 290 0.95 -3.23 -12.57
N LEU A 291 1.61 -2.08 -12.43
CA LEU A 291 1.13 -0.98 -11.60
C LEU A 291 0.52 0.12 -12.45
N VAL A 292 -0.66 0.59 -12.03
CA VAL A 292 -1.32 1.74 -12.63
C VAL A 292 -0.45 3.00 -12.48
N LYS A 293 -0.47 3.88 -13.49
CA LYS A 293 0.26 5.17 -13.54
C LYS A 293 -0.32 6.25 -12.61
N SER A 294 -0.74 5.87 -11.42
CA SER A 294 -1.19 6.75 -10.34
C SER A 294 -0.74 6.16 -9.02
N THR A 295 -0.24 6.97 -8.09
CA THR A 295 0.19 6.53 -6.75
C THR A 295 -0.90 6.72 -5.69
N ALA A 296 -2.14 6.96 -6.10
CA ALA A 296 -3.27 7.09 -5.18
C ALA A 296 -3.68 5.71 -4.62
N ARG A 297 -4.37 5.70 -3.47
CA ARG A 297 -4.71 4.46 -2.73
C ARG A 297 -5.50 3.49 -3.61
N GLU A 298 -6.49 4.00 -4.31
CA GLU A 298 -7.38 3.23 -5.17
C GLU A 298 -6.71 2.74 -6.47
N ALA A 299 -5.42 3.02 -6.64
CA ALA A 299 -4.56 2.49 -7.70
C ALA A 299 -3.58 1.40 -7.20
N ARG A 300 -3.59 1.10 -5.89
CA ARG A 300 -2.61 0.23 -5.23
C ARG A 300 -3.33 -0.87 -4.46
N ARG A 301 -3.17 -2.12 -4.91
CA ARG A 301 -3.87 -3.29 -4.41
C ARG A 301 -2.87 -4.29 -3.81
N PRO A 302 -2.69 -4.31 -2.49
CA PRO A 302 -2.11 -5.47 -1.82
C PRO A 302 -3.06 -6.67 -1.92
N TRP A 303 -2.49 -7.87 -2.01
CA TRP A 303 -3.23 -9.11 -2.16
C TRP A 303 -2.52 -10.27 -1.44
N LEU A 304 -3.16 -11.43 -1.34
CA LEU A 304 -2.60 -12.67 -0.77
C LEU A 304 -2.77 -13.86 -1.72
N ALA A 305 -2.89 -13.60 -3.03
CA ALA A 305 -3.22 -14.60 -4.03
C ALA A 305 -2.10 -15.62 -4.28
N SER A 306 -0.85 -15.35 -3.86
CA SER A 306 0.23 -16.35 -3.92
C SER A 306 0.17 -17.40 -2.83
N LEU A 307 -0.46 -17.10 -1.67
CA LEU A 307 -0.41 -17.99 -0.52
C LEU A 307 -0.97 -19.41 -0.78
N PRO A 308 -2.09 -19.61 -1.50
CA PRO A 308 -2.57 -20.95 -1.80
C PRO A 308 -1.54 -21.84 -2.48
N ALA A 309 -0.76 -21.30 -3.44
CA ALA A 309 0.29 -22.04 -4.11
C ALA A 309 1.45 -22.38 -3.16
N LEU A 310 1.79 -21.47 -2.24
CA LEU A 310 2.81 -21.71 -1.22
C LEU A 310 2.45 -22.94 -0.36
N ARG A 311 1.17 -23.04 0.05
CA ARG A 311 0.66 -24.17 0.85
C ARG A 311 0.64 -25.47 0.04
N ALA A 312 0.10 -25.41 -1.18
CA ALA A 312 -0.09 -26.59 -2.01
C ALA A 312 1.23 -27.20 -2.50
N HIS A 313 2.21 -26.37 -2.86
CA HIS A 313 3.44 -26.82 -3.52
C HIS A 313 4.62 -26.99 -2.56
N TYR A 314 4.63 -26.25 -1.44
CA TYR A 314 5.75 -26.23 -0.50
C TYR A 314 5.37 -26.61 0.93
N GLY A 315 4.13 -27.08 1.15
CA GLY A 315 3.70 -27.61 2.44
C GLY A 315 3.61 -26.57 3.56
N VAL A 316 3.59 -25.28 3.22
CA VAL A 316 3.49 -24.20 4.21
C VAL A 316 2.13 -24.24 4.91
N THR A 317 2.15 -24.29 6.23
CA THR A 317 0.96 -24.32 7.09
C THR A 317 0.66 -22.96 7.69
N THR A 318 1.65 -22.11 7.89
CA THR A 318 1.48 -20.74 8.41
C THR A 318 2.62 -19.83 7.95
N VAL A 319 2.32 -18.55 7.76
CA VAL A 319 3.32 -17.49 7.58
C VAL A 319 3.43 -16.75 8.91
N GLU A 320 4.48 -17.02 9.68
CA GLU A 320 4.57 -16.58 11.07
C GLU A 320 5.14 -15.18 11.22
N VAL A 321 6.10 -14.81 10.36
CA VAL A 321 6.85 -13.56 10.48
C VAL A 321 7.03 -12.92 9.12
N ALA A 322 6.85 -11.60 9.05
CA ALA A 322 7.24 -10.74 7.94
C ALA A 322 8.30 -9.73 8.40
N LEU A 323 9.38 -9.57 7.61
CA LEU A 323 10.52 -8.69 7.87
C LEU A 323 10.67 -7.67 6.72
N PRO A 324 10.48 -6.36 6.95
CA PRO A 324 10.66 -5.34 5.93
C PRO A 324 12.13 -4.93 5.83
N THR A 325 12.71 -4.99 4.63
CA THR A 325 14.05 -4.49 4.34
C THR A 325 14.12 -2.96 4.40
N HIS A 326 13.02 -2.28 4.03
CA HIS A 326 12.85 -0.83 4.12
C HIS A 326 11.36 -0.45 4.05
N TYR A 327 11.05 0.85 4.05
CA TYR A 327 9.69 1.37 4.26
C TYR A 327 8.86 1.61 2.99
N HIS A 328 9.37 1.28 1.80
CA HIS A 328 8.65 1.55 0.56
C HIS A 328 7.43 0.63 0.40
N ASP A 329 6.38 1.18 -0.21
CA ASP A 329 5.06 0.58 -0.31
C ASP A 329 5.06 -0.77 -1.01
N ASP A 330 5.82 -0.90 -2.09
CA ASP A 330 6.00 -2.14 -2.85
C ASP A 330 6.71 -3.25 -2.07
N HIS A 331 7.28 -2.95 -0.90
CA HIS A 331 7.87 -3.91 0.04
C HIS A 331 7.00 -4.19 1.27
N VAL A 332 6.07 -3.31 1.64
CA VAL A 332 5.38 -3.40 2.95
C VAL A 332 3.86 -3.36 2.88
N ALA A 333 3.26 -2.93 1.77
CA ALA A 333 1.83 -2.68 1.65
C ALA A 333 0.94 -3.90 1.95
N GLY A 334 1.42 -5.12 1.73
CA GLY A 334 0.71 -6.36 2.01
C GLY A 334 0.90 -6.91 3.42
N MET A 335 1.86 -6.39 4.20
CA MET A 335 2.14 -6.87 5.57
C MET A 335 0.96 -6.69 6.53
N PRO A 336 0.21 -5.56 6.54
CA PRO A 336 -0.98 -5.44 7.37
C PRO A 336 -2.02 -6.51 7.04
N LEU A 337 -2.18 -6.84 5.76
CA LEU A 337 -3.14 -7.84 5.30
C LEU A 337 -2.69 -9.26 5.72
N LEU A 338 -1.40 -9.58 5.61
CA LEU A 338 -0.84 -10.81 6.18
C LEU A 338 -1.12 -10.93 7.68
N ARG A 339 -0.83 -9.87 8.45
CA ARG A 339 -1.10 -9.86 9.90
C ARG A 339 -2.58 -10.12 10.20
N ASP A 340 -3.46 -9.41 9.50
CA ASP A 340 -4.90 -9.47 9.73
C ASP A 340 -5.54 -10.82 9.37
N VAL A 341 -5.01 -11.51 8.36
CA VAL A 341 -5.58 -12.76 7.81
C VAL A 341 -4.87 -14.00 8.34
N GLU A 342 -3.54 -13.99 8.39
CA GLU A 342 -2.70 -15.14 8.77
C GLU A 342 -2.20 -15.07 10.22
N GLY A 343 -2.38 -13.93 10.91
CA GLY A 343 -1.80 -13.71 12.23
C GLY A 343 -0.28 -13.50 12.19
N THR A 344 0.28 -13.20 11.02
CA THR A 344 1.71 -12.96 10.82
C THR A 344 2.22 -11.82 11.69
N GLN A 345 3.32 -12.03 12.41
CA GLN A 345 3.99 -10.97 13.15
C GLN A 345 4.85 -10.12 12.23
N ILE A 346 4.80 -8.81 12.39
CA ILE A 346 5.66 -7.86 11.70
C ILE A 346 6.86 -7.57 12.58
N TRP A 347 8.02 -8.07 12.21
CA TRP A 347 9.27 -7.79 12.90
C TRP A 347 10.02 -6.71 12.10
N ALA A 348 10.28 -5.55 12.69
CA ALA A 348 10.88 -4.43 11.95
C ALA A 348 12.18 -3.95 12.62
N PRO A 349 13.24 -3.63 11.85
CA PRO A 349 14.45 -3.02 12.40
C PRO A 349 14.16 -1.71 13.11
N SER A 350 14.95 -1.41 14.15
CA SER A 350 14.71 -0.31 15.08
C SER A 350 14.62 1.07 14.43
N HIS A 351 15.31 1.26 13.31
CA HIS A 351 15.30 2.51 12.55
C HIS A 351 14.23 2.57 11.45
N ILE A 352 13.60 1.43 11.09
CA ILE A 352 12.46 1.35 10.16
C ILE A 352 11.13 1.42 10.91
N ALA A 353 11.03 0.76 12.06
CA ALA A 353 9.78 0.64 12.82
C ALA A 353 9.07 1.99 13.08
N PRO A 354 9.76 3.08 13.45
CA PRO A 354 9.12 4.39 13.63
C PRO A 354 8.55 4.98 12.34
N ILE A 355 9.19 4.73 11.20
CA ILE A 355 8.73 5.22 9.88
C ILE A 355 7.42 4.52 9.50
N LEU A 356 7.39 3.19 9.66
CA LEU A 356 6.21 2.38 9.39
C LEU A 356 5.05 2.69 10.34
N ALA A 357 5.33 2.92 11.61
CA ALA A 357 4.30 3.17 12.63
C ALA A 357 3.66 4.58 12.52
N ALA A 358 4.34 5.54 11.89
CA ALA A 358 3.83 6.91 11.75
C ALA A 358 4.16 7.48 10.35
N PRO A 359 3.48 6.99 9.29
CA PRO A 359 3.62 7.56 7.95
C PRO A 359 3.39 9.06 7.96
N LEU A 360 4.14 9.79 7.13
CA LEU A 360 4.13 11.25 7.04
C LEU A 360 4.65 12.02 8.28
N HIS A 361 5.13 11.35 9.32
CA HIS A 361 5.92 12.04 10.36
C HIS A 361 7.19 12.66 9.77
N HIS A 362 7.73 12.01 8.73
CA HIS A 362 8.87 12.48 7.96
C HIS A 362 8.47 12.72 6.49
N ASP A 363 9.12 13.71 5.86
CA ASP A 363 9.16 13.85 4.40
C ASP A 363 10.04 12.74 3.81
N LEU A 364 9.40 11.65 3.41
CA LEU A 364 10.00 10.49 2.75
C LEU A 364 9.06 10.01 1.64
N PRO A 365 9.58 9.62 0.47
CA PRO A 365 8.75 9.14 -0.64
C PRO A 365 8.27 7.70 -0.40
N CYS A 366 7.35 7.20 -1.25
CA CYS A 366 6.96 5.79 -1.30
C CYS A 366 6.43 5.18 0.01
N GLN A 367 5.94 5.98 0.96
CA GLN A 367 5.35 5.43 2.20
C GLN A 367 3.97 4.84 1.94
N TRP A 368 3.66 3.71 2.58
CA TRP A 368 2.29 3.19 2.59
C TRP A 368 1.34 4.10 3.37
N PHE A 369 0.07 4.12 2.98
CA PHE A 369 -0.91 5.06 3.50
C PHE A 369 -1.26 4.85 4.99
N ASP A 370 -1.32 3.58 5.40
CA ASP A 370 -1.77 3.19 6.73
C ASP A 370 -0.58 2.84 7.63
N PRO A 371 -0.64 3.17 8.93
CA PRO A 371 0.37 2.76 9.89
C PRO A 371 0.58 1.25 9.95
N ILE A 372 1.85 0.83 9.96
CA ILE A 372 2.28 -0.56 10.09
C ILE A 372 3.12 -0.69 11.38
N PRO A 373 2.49 -0.78 12.56
CA PRO A 373 3.22 -0.97 13.81
C PRO A 373 3.89 -2.35 13.82
N ALA A 374 5.12 -2.41 14.31
CA ALA A 374 5.87 -3.64 14.48
C ALA A 374 5.40 -4.39 15.73
N ASP A 375 5.19 -5.70 15.61
CA ASP A 375 4.95 -6.60 16.74
C ASP A 375 6.26 -6.86 17.51
N ARG A 376 7.40 -6.79 16.81
CA ARG A 376 8.73 -6.87 17.40
C ARG A 376 9.68 -5.88 16.73
N VAL A 377 10.39 -5.10 17.54
CA VAL A 377 11.46 -4.20 17.07
C VAL A 377 12.80 -4.90 17.22
N LEU A 378 13.59 -4.95 16.14
CA LEU A 378 14.90 -5.62 16.10
C LEU A 378 16.03 -4.60 16.17
N GLY A 379 17.01 -4.81 17.05
CA GLY A 379 18.19 -3.97 17.13
C GLY A 379 19.14 -4.18 15.93
N LEU A 380 19.79 -3.10 15.48
CA LEU A 380 20.88 -3.21 14.52
C LEU A 380 22.05 -3.99 15.13
N GLY A 381 22.54 -5.01 14.41
CA GLY A 381 23.54 -5.96 14.88
C GLY A 381 23.00 -7.07 15.78
N GLU A 382 21.70 -7.08 16.10
CA GLU A 382 21.07 -8.16 16.87
C GLU A 382 20.92 -9.42 16.01
N THR A 383 21.16 -10.58 16.61
CA THR A 383 20.80 -11.88 16.03
C THR A 383 19.58 -12.42 16.76
N VAL A 384 18.50 -12.67 16.04
CA VAL A 384 17.29 -13.31 16.55
C VAL A 384 17.18 -14.74 16.05
N ARG A 385 16.61 -15.62 16.88
CA ARG A 385 16.25 -16.96 16.45
C ARG A 385 14.80 -17.00 16.00
N TRP A 386 14.57 -17.51 14.80
CA TRP A 386 13.27 -17.94 14.32
C TRP A 386 13.39 -19.39 13.88
N ARG A 387 12.69 -20.28 14.57
CA ARG A 387 12.77 -21.73 14.37
C ARG A 387 14.24 -22.20 14.41
N GLU A 388 14.71 -22.91 13.39
CA GLU A 388 16.09 -23.38 13.23
C GLU A 388 17.08 -22.30 12.76
N TYR A 389 16.59 -21.13 12.31
CA TYR A 389 17.43 -20.09 11.71
C TYR A 389 17.85 -19.03 12.72
N ALA A 390 19.12 -18.63 12.62
CA ALA A 390 19.65 -17.43 13.26
C ALA A 390 19.69 -16.31 12.23
N ILE A 391 18.92 -15.25 12.46
CA ILE A 391 18.78 -14.11 11.56
C ILE A 391 19.48 -12.91 12.20
N THR A 392 20.53 -12.40 11.59
CA THR A 392 21.24 -11.20 12.05
C THR A 392 20.80 -9.99 11.24
N VAL A 393 20.41 -8.91 11.94
CA VAL A 393 20.00 -7.65 11.32
C VAL A 393 21.22 -6.75 11.17
N HIS A 394 21.49 -6.26 9.97
CA HIS A 394 22.57 -5.31 9.70
C HIS A 394 22.01 -3.98 9.22
N ASP A 395 22.69 -2.90 9.61
CA ASP A 395 22.46 -1.59 9.02
C ASP A 395 22.94 -1.62 7.55
N LEU A 396 22.10 -1.18 6.63
CA LEU A 396 22.40 -1.14 5.20
C LEU A 396 21.87 0.16 4.59
N PRO A 397 22.37 1.33 5.01
CA PRO A 397 21.96 2.59 4.39
C PRO A 397 22.41 2.63 2.94
N GLY A 398 21.68 3.35 2.09
CA GLY A 398 22.02 3.58 0.69
C GLY A 398 20.77 3.85 -0.13
N HIS A 399 20.06 2.79 -0.54
CA HIS A 399 18.78 2.95 -1.25
C HIS A 399 17.82 3.84 -0.46
N THR A 400 17.72 3.56 0.85
CA THR A 400 17.25 4.54 1.83
C THR A 400 18.22 4.61 3.00
N LEU A 401 18.26 5.74 3.71
CA LEU A 401 19.00 5.85 4.97
C LEU A 401 18.57 4.79 5.98
N PHE A 402 17.33 4.32 5.86
CA PHE A 402 16.70 3.43 6.80
C PHE A 402 16.68 1.98 6.32
N ALA A 403 17.36 1.61 5.24
CA ALA A 403 17.34 0.22 4.79
C ALA A 403 18.14 -0.69 5.74
N ALA A 404 17.75 -1.94 5.82
CA ALA A 404 18.39 -2.98 6.62
C ALA A 404 18.65 -4.23 5.78
N ALA A 405 19.68 -4.99 6.17
CA ALA A 405 19.96 -6.30 5.60
C ALA A 405 19.71 -7.40 6.63
N TYR A 406 19.36 -8.59 6.13
CA TYR A 406 19.19 -9.78 6.96
C TYR A 406 20.16 -10.87 6.52
N GLU A 407 21.04 -11.28 7.42
CA GLU A 407 22.00 -12.36 7.22
C GLU A 407 21.49 -13.64 7.89
N PHE A 408 21.53 -14.76 7.16
CA PHE A 408 21.27 -16.09 7.71
C PHE A 408 21.95 -17.17 6.88
N GLU A 409 22.02 -18.39 7.44
CA GLU A 409 22.49 -19.58 6.72
C GLU A 409 21.30 -20.50 6.44
N VAL A 410 21.17 -20.95 5.19
CA VAL A 410 20.13 -21.89 4.73
C VAL A 410 20.72 -22.81 3.69
N ASP A 411 20.43 -24.11 3.75
CA ASP A 411 20.92 -25.12 2.79
C ASP A 411 22.44 -25.13 2.57
N GLY A 412 23.21 -24.73 3.59
CA GLY A 412 24.67 -24.63 3.50
C GLY A 412 25.20 -23.37 2.81
N HIS A 413 24.34 -22.38 2.55
CA HIS A 413 24.68 -21.10 1.95
C HIS A 413 24.43 -19.94 2.90
N ARG A 414 25.37 -18.99 2.96
CA ARG A 414 25.16 -17.69 3.62
C ARG A 414 24.42 -16.75 2.69
N VAL A 415 23.21 -16.37 3.10
CA VAL A 415 22.33 -15.48 2.35
C VAL A 415 22.31 -14.11 3.03
N LEU A 416 22.32 -13.05 2.21
CA LEU A 416 22.07 -11.69 2.66
C LEU A 416 20.90 -11.10 1.85
N VAL A 417 19.81 -10.79 2.56
CA VAL A 417 18.67 -10.04 2.00
C VAL A 417 19.03 -8.56 2.01
N THR A 418 18.97 -7.92 0.85
CA THR A 418 19.48 -6.55 0.66
C THR A 418 18.43 -5.53 0.24
N GLY A 419 17.18 -5.96 0.04
CA GLY A 419 16.13 -5.08 -0.50
C GLY A 419 16.57 -4.48 -1.83
N ASP A 420 16.50 -3.16 -1.93
CA ASP A 420 16.66 -2.42 -3.18
C ASP A 420 18.05 -1.79 -3.36
N GLN A 421 19.06 -2.27 -2.63
CA GLN A 421 20.34 -1.59 -2.53
C GLN A 421 21.04 -1.32 -3.87
N GLN A 422 21.20 -2.37 -4.70
CA GLN A 422 21.78 -2.29 -6.04
C GLN A 422 21.15 -3.35 -6.95
N ASP A 423 21.33 -3.21 -8.26
CA ASP A 423 20.67 -4.11 -9.22
C ASP A 423 21.22 -5.54 -9.26
N GLY A 424 22.40 -5.79 -8.70
CA GLY A 424 23.04 -7.10 -8.63
C GLY A 424 23.41 -7.68 -10.00
N MET A 425 23.35 -6.89 -11.07
CA MET A 425 23.52 -7.35 -12.45
C MET A 425 24.89 -6.93 -13.02
N GLY A 426 25.78 -6.33 -12.23
CA GLY A 426 27.11 -5.95 -12.68
C GLY A 426 27.98 -7.16 -13.04
N ILE A 427 28.69 -7.06 -14.15
CA ILE A 427 29.63 -8.05 -14.66
C ILE A 427 30.99 -7.36 -14.77
N PRO A 428 32.00 -7.72 -13.94
CA PRO A 428 33.29 -7.07 -13.94
C PRO A 428 33.91 -6.97 -15.34
N GLY A 429 34.23 -5.74 -15.77
CA GLY A 429 34.81 -5.45 -17.10
C GLY A 429 33.82 -5.39 -18.27
N GLU A 430 32.55 -5.76 -18.08
CA GLU A 430 31.51 -5.75 -19.12
C GLU A 430 30.37 -4.78 -18.79
N ARG A 431 29.81 -4.88 -17.58
CA ARG A 431 28.67 -4.08 -17.13
C ARG A 431 28.93 -3.57 -15.71
N GLN A 432 28.89 -2.26 -15.52
CA GLN A 432 28.95 -1.67 -14.20
C GLN A 432 27.73 -2.04 -13.33
N GLU A 433 27.95 -2.12 -12.03
CA GLU A 433 26.88 -2.24 -11.04
C GLU A 433 26.14 -0.89 -10.88
N ILE A 434 24.80 -0.92 -10.88
CA ILE A 434 23.98 0.27 -10.64
C ILE A 434 23.64 0.37 -9.16
N LEU A 435 24.16 1.41 -8.50
CA LEU A 435 23.84 1.75 -7.13
C LEU A 435 22.51 2.50 -7.10
N ASN A 436 21.47 1.91 -6.49
CA ASN A 436 20.10 2.41 -6.56
C ASN A 436 19.78 3.45 -5.48
N PHE A 437 20.44 4.61 -5.50
CA PHE A 437 20.22 5.67 -4.51
C PHE A 437 19.28 6.77 -4.99
N GLN A 438 18.52 7.34 -4.06
CA GLN A 438 17.71 8.52 -4.29
C GLN A 438 17.95 9.55 -3.18
N TYR A 439 18.26 10.79 -3.55
CA TYR A 439 18.50 11.88 -2.58
C TYR A 439 17.32 12.08 -1.61
N LYS A 440 16.08 11.93 -2.08
CA LYS A 440 14.87 12.04 -1.25
C LYS A 440 14.72 10.92 -0.21
N ASN A 441 15.40 9.79 -0.38
CA ASN A 441 15.44 8.71 0.61
C ASN A 441 16.46 8.95 1.74
N ARG A 442 16.96 10.19 1.87
CA ARG A 442 18.00 10.60 2.82
C ARG A 442 19.35 9.91 2.60
N PHE A 443 19.63 9.54 1.36
CA PHE A 443 20.93 9.02 0.93
C PHE A 443 22.09 9.86 1.50
N GLN A 444 23.13 9.20 2.00
CA GLN A 444 24.39 9.83 2.40
C GLN A 444 25.52 9.36 1.50
N ILE A 445 26.47 10.26 1.23
CA ILE A 445 27.57 10.08 0.27
C ILE A 445 28.33 8.76 0.50
N GLU A 446 28.51 8.39 1.76
CA GLU A 446 29.31 7.24 2.21
C GLU A 446 28.56 5.91 2.25
N ASP A 447 27.26 5.89 1.95
CA ASP A 447 26.41 4.75 2.26
C ASP A 447 26.81 3.49 1.49
N TYR A 448 27.11 3.60 0.20
CA TYR A 448 27.55 2.44 -0.60
C TYR A 448 28.97 1.97 -0.27
N ARG A 449 29.83 2.85 0.24
CA ARG A 449 31.13 2.44 0.82
C ARG A 449 30.87 1.56 2.05
N LYS A 450 29.94 1.94 2.92
CA LYS A 450 29.56 1.13 4.10
C LYS A 450 28.94 -0.21 3.69
N SER A 451 28.06 -0.22 2.68
CA SER A 451 27.46 -1.47 2.16
C SER A 451 28.51 -2.41 1.58
N ALA A 452 29.44 -1.91 0.77
CA ALA A 452 30.53 -2.73 0.23
C ALA A 452 31.43 -3.28 1.33
N ALA A 453 31.73 -2.48 2.37
CA ALA A 453 32.48 -2.93 3.53
C ALA A 453 31.73 -4.02 4.32
N LEU A 454 30.39 -3.91 4.44
CA LEU A 454 29.54 -4.97 5.01
C LEU A 454 29.65 -6.26 4.19
N TYR A 455 29.48 -6.19 2.87
CA TYR A 455 29.54 -7.38 2.00
C TYR A 455 30.90 -8.06 2.04
N ARG A 456 31.99 -7.29 2.06
CA ARG A 456 33.35 -7.83 2.21
C ARG A 456 33.58 -8.50 3.56
N ARG A 457 32.98 -7.97 4.63
CA ARG A 457 33.07 -8.56 5.98
C ARG A 457 32.29 -9.87 6.07
N LEU A 458 31.06 -9.88 5.56
CA LEU A 458 30.17 -11.03 5.65
C LEU A 458 30.52 -12.13 4.63
N ARG A 459 31.04 -11.76 3.46
CA ARG A 459 31.28 -12.66 2.32
C ARG A 459 30.08 -13.60 2.08
N PRO A 460 28.87 -13.07 1.83
CA PRO A 460 27.71 -13.91 1.57
C PRO A 460 27.94 -14.72 0.28
N ASP A 461 27.39 -15.93 0.22
CA ASP A 461 27.38 -16.73 -1.01
C ASP A 461 26.32 -16.20 -1.98
N LEU A 462 25.22 -15.67 -1.44
CA LEU A 462 24.04 -15.24 -2.18
C LEU A 462 23.52 -13.88 -1.66
N LEU A 463 23.35 -12.92 -2.58
CA LEU A 463 22.55 -11.73 -2.34
C LEU A 463 21.16 -11.91 -2.96
N VAL A 464 20.14 -11.56 -2.19
CA VAL A 464 18.75 -11.51 -2.68
C VAL A 464 18.20 -10.09 -2.57
N SER A 465 17.48 -9.65 -3.61
CA SER A 465 17.12 -8.24 -3.84
C SER A 465 15.65 -8.08 -4.17
N GLY A 466 15.10 -6.89 -3.97
CA GLY A 466 13.69 -6.59 -4.15
C GLY A 466 13.18 -6.58 -5.59
N HIS A 467 13.98 -6.20 -6.59
CA HIS A 467 13.51 -6.11 -7.99
C HIS A 467 14.33 -6.91 -8.99
N TRP A 468 15.48 -7.45 -8.55
CA TRP A 468 16.43 -8.11 -9.43
C TRP A 468 16.69 -9.55 -9.01
N ARG A 469 17.23 -10.32 -9.96
CA ARG A 469 17.46 -11.74 -9.77
C ARG A 469 18.50 -11.97 -8.66
N PRO A 470 18.39 -13.09 -7.90
CA PRO A 470 19.41 -13.45 -6.92
C PRO A 470 20.82 -13.49 -7.53
N ARG A 471 21.80 -12.94 -6.82
CA ARG A 471 23.20 -12.85 -7.26
C ARG A 471 24.08 -13.76 -6.41
N TRP A 472 24.57 -14.83 -7.01
CA TRP A 472 25.68 -15.60 -6.45
C TRP A 472 26.94 -14.76 -6.48
N VAL A 473 27.61 -14.65 -5.34
CA VAL A 473 28.68 -13.69 -5.09
C VAL A 473 30.04 -14.34 -5.28
N ASP A 474 30.93 -13.63 -5.95
CA ASP A 474 32.34 -13.96 -6.07
C ASP A 474 33.21 -12.77 -5.62
N ASP A 475 34.52 -13.00 -5.47
CA ASP A 475 35.46 -11.95 -5.04
C ASP A 475 35.59 -10.80 -6.04
N ASP A 476 35.34 -11.06 -7.33
CA ASP A 476 35.42 -10.05 -8.38
C ASP A 476 34.23 -9.07 -8.28
N TYR A 477 33.05 -9.58 -7.99
CA TYR A 477 31.87 -8.78 -7.69
C TYR A 477 32.06 -7.94 -6.42
N LEU A 478 32.57 -8.53 -5.33
CA LEU A 478 32.85 -7.79 -4.10
C LEU A 478 33.86 -6.67 -4.31
N ARG A 479 34.86 -6.89 -5.16
CA ARG A 479 35.82 -5.85 -5.57
C ARG A 479 35.13 -4.75 -6.37
N MET A 480 34.33 -5.11 -7.38
CA MET A 480 33.60 -4.16 -8.20
C MET A 480 32.68 -3.25 -7.36
N VAL A 481 31.86 -3.80 -6.46
CA VAL A 481 30.97 -2.96 -5.63
C VAL A 481 31.74 -2.07 -4.65
N THR A 482 32.92 -2.51 -4.21
CA THR A 482 33.83 -1.66 -3.41
C THR A 482 34.33 -0.48 -4.22
N GLU A 483 34.84 -0.73 -5.43
CA GLU A 483 35.32 0.32 -6.34
C GLU A 483 34.20 1.31 -6.68
N ARG A 484 32.97 0.81 -6.93
CA ARG A 484 31.79 1.64 -7.19
C ARG A 484 31.40 2.51 -6.00
N GLY A 485 31.48 1.98 -4.77
CA GLY A 485 31.23 2.75 -3.56
C GLY A 485 32.24 3.88 -3.37
N GLU A 486 33.53 3.61 -3.63
CA GLU A 486 34.59 4.63 -3.57
C GLU A 486 34.42 5.70 -4.65
N GLU A 487 34.10 5.28 -5.88
CA GLU A 487 33.84 6.18 -7.01
C GLU A 487 32.65 7.10 -6.73
N LEU A 488 31.56 6.56 -6.15
CA LEU A 488 30.39 7.35 -5.76
C LEU A 488 30.77 8.47 -4.78
N VAL A 489 31.60 8.16 -3.79
CA VAL A 489 32.08 9.15 -2.82
C VAL A 489 32.92 10.22 -3.51
N ALA A 490 33.88 9.82 -4.34
CA ALA A 490 34.74 10.74 -5.08
C ALA A 490 33.91 11.69 -5.96
N LEU A 491 32.96 11.16 -6.72
CA LEU A 491 32.07 11.96 -7.58
C LEU A 491 31.29 13.01 -6.78
N HIS A 492 30.76 12.67 -5.60
CA HIS A 492 30.05 13.64 -4.78
C HIS A 492 30.98 14.72 -4.22
N HIS A 493 32.21 14.36 -3.83
CA HIS A 493 33.21 15.34 -3.39
C HIS A 493 33.69 16.27 -4.51
N ASP A 494 33.77 15.77 -5.74
CA ASP A 494 34.16 16.56 -6.91
C ASP A 494 33.05 17.52 -7.35
N LEU A 495 31.78 17.10 -7.22
CA LEU A 495 30.63 17.85 -7.71
C LEU A 495 30.03 18.82 -6.68
N LEU A 496 30.23 18.58 -5.38
CA LEU A 496 29.66 19.38 -4.30
C LEU A 496 30.74 20.21 -3.58
N PRO A 497 30.42 21.41 -3.05
CA PRO A 497 31.38 22.29 -2.39
C PRO A 497 31.68 21.86 -0.95
N LEU A 498 31.89 20.57 -0.70
CA LEU A 498 31.98 19.97 0.64
C LEU A 498 33.25 20.37 1.40
N ASP A 499 34.27 20.85 0.69
CA ASP A 499 35.48 21.46 1.25
C ASP A 499 35.20 22.78 1.98
N ARG A 500 34.13 23.48 1.60
CA ARG A 500 33.70 24.76 2.19
C ARG A 500 32.42 24.64 3.00
N LEU A 501 31.51 23.79 2.56
CA LEU A 501 30.11 23.78 2.98
C LEU A 501 29.62 22.33 3.12
N GLY A 502 29.52 21.82 4.35
CA GLY A 502 29.14 20.45 4.64
C GLY A 502 27.65 20.16 4.40
N LEU A 503 27.15 20.37 3.18
CA LEU A 503 25.74 20.22 2.80
C LEU A 503 25.22 18.78 2.77
N GLY A 504 26.11 17.79 2.80
CA GLY A 504 25.72 16.38 2.61
C GLY A 504 25.23 16.13 1.19
N ALA A 505 24.59 14.98 0.96
CA ALA A 505 24.13 14.61 -0.38
C ALA A 505 22.82 15.33 -0.78
N ASP A 506 21.91 15.55 0.17
CA ASP A 506 20.56 16.09 -0.09
C ASP A 506 20.47 17.62 0.00
N GLY A 507 21.50 18.29 0.52
CA GLY A 507 21.52 19.74 0.69
C GLY A 507 20.58 20.29 1.77
N VAL A 508 19.93 19.43 2.55
CA VAL A 508 18.92 19.84 3.53
C VAL A 508 19.56 20.08 4.90
N LEU A 509 19.31 21.25 5.46
CA LEU A 509 19.93 21.76 6.69
C LEU A 509 18.91 22.05 7.78
N CYS A 510 17.63 22.02 7.44
CA CYS A 510 16.55 22.00 8.41
C CYS A 510 15.47 21.05 7.93
N ARG A 511 14.89 20.29 8.86
CA ARG A 511 13.71 19.45 8.60
C ARG A 511 12.68 19.70 9.69
N LEU A 512 11.41 19.75 9.29
CA LEU A 512 10.27 19.89 10.18
C LEU A 512 9.62 18.52 10.42
N THR A 513 9.33 18.21 11.68
CA THR A 513 8.51 17.06 12.06
C THR A 513 7.39 17.45 13.04
N PRO A 514 6.19 16.84 12.95
CA PRO A 514 5.75 15.98 11.85
C PRO A 514 5.73 16.75 10.51
N TYR A 515 6.03 16.07 9.40
CA TYR A 515 5.98 16.70 8.08
C TYR A 515 4.54 17.01 7.66
N TYR A 516 3.62 16.10 7.98
CA TYR A 516 2.18 16.31 7.79
C TYR A 516 1.43 16.14 9.11
N THR A 517 0.43 16.98 9.36
CA THR A 517 -0.51 16.79 10.47
C THR A 517 -1.89 17.39 10.16
N SER A 518 -2.88 17.06 10.98
CA SER A 518 -4.21 17.66 10.93
C SER A 518 -4.54 18.29 12.29
N VAL A 519 -5.14 19.48 12.26
CA VAL A 519 -5.48 20.27 13.45
C VAL A 519 -6.89 20.86 13.32
N PRO A 520 -7.68 20.93 14.41
CA PRO A 520 -8.94 21.65 14.39
C PRO A 520 -8.76 23.13 14.05
N ALA A 521 -9.78 23.74 13.44
CA ALA A 521 -9.87 25.18 13.23
C ALA A 521 -9.57 25.95 14.53
N GLY A 522 -8.64 26.91 14.46
CA GLY A 522 -8.20 27.70 15.62
C GLY A 522 -7.28 26.95 16.60
N GLY A 523 -6.99 25.67 16.37
CA GLY A 523 -6.14 24.83 17.21
C GLY A 523 -4.65 25.17 17.17
N GLU A 524 -3.84 24.41 17.90
CA GLU A 524 -2.39 24.58 17.97
C GLU A 524 -1.65 23.43 17.26
N VAL A 525 -0.59 23.78 16.55
CA VAL A 525 0.37 22.87 15.93
C VAL A 525 1.74 23.08 16.58
N VAL A 526 2.41 21.98 16.92
CA VAL A 526 3.80 22.00 17.40
C VAL A 526 4.67 21.27 16.39
N LEU A 527 5.60 22.00 15.78
CA LEU A 527 6.60 21.45 14.86
C LEU A 527 7.97 21.44 15.52
N THR A 528 8.78 20.42 15.25
CA THR A 528 10.18 20.36 15.64
C THR A 528 11.05 20.66 14.43
N ALA A 529 11.79 21.76 14.47
CA ALA A 529 12.81 22.08 13.49
C ALA A 529 14.15 21.50 13.94
N THR A 530 14.66 20.52 13.21
CA THR A 530 16.02 19.98 13.41
C THR A 530 16.96 20.69 12.44
N VAL A 531 17.92 21.46 12.96
CA VAL A 531 18.84 22.29 12.17
C VAL A 531 20.26 21.73 12.25
N ARG A 532 20.89 21.51 11.10
CA ARG A 532 22.27 21.01 10.99
C ARG A 532 23.23 22.13 10.64
N ASN A 533 24.33 22.21 11.39
CA ASN A 533 25.44 23.09 11.10
C ASN A 533 26.29 22.49 9.98
N PRO A 534 26.47 23.17 8.85
CA PRO A 534 27.29 22.63 7.79
C PRO A 534 28.77 23.06 7.94
N TRP A 535 29.12 23.89 8.93
CA TRP A 535 30.48 24.40 9.16
C TRP A 535 31.21 23.50 10.16
N PRO A 536 32.55 23.39 10.08
CA PRO A 536 33.33 22.65 11.06
C PRO A 536 33.36 23.32 12.44
N ASP A 537 33.14 24.64 12.50
CA ASP A 537 33.13 25.41 13.73
C ASP A 537 31.71 25.64 14.25
N LYS A 538 31.59 25.92 15.55
CA LYS A 538 30.32 26.33 16.17
C LYS A 538 29.78 27.59 15.48
N VAL A 539 28.47 27.63 15.25
CA VAL A 539 27.80 28.75 14.59
C VAL A 539 26.45 29.01 15.22
N VAL A 540 25.97 30.24 15.09
CA VAL A 540 24.61 30.60 15.49
C VAL A 540 23.69 30.47 14.30
N ALA A 541 22.55 29.80 14.48
CA ALA A 541 21.48 29.76 13.50
C ALA A 541 20.27 30.56 13.98
N THR A 542 19.57 31.20 13.06
CA THR A 542 18.30 31.87 13.25
C THR A 542 17.23 31.12 12.47
N VAL A 543 16.19 30.69 13.19
CA VAL A 543 15.04 29.93 12.71
C VAL A 543 13.83 30.84 12.82
N GLU A 544 13.26 31.26 11.69
CA GLU A 544 12.04 32.07 11.68
C GLU A 544 10.87 31.30 11.05
N PRO A 545 9.81 30.98 11.82
CA PRO A 545 8.61 30.39 11.26
C PRO A 545 7.91 31.35 10.31
N VAL A 546 7.62 30.86 9.10
CA VAL A 546 6.83 31.51 8.08
C VAL A 546 5.47 30.82 8.01
N VAL A 547 4.43 31.59 8.32
CA VAL A 547 3.04 31.11 8.36
C VAL A 547 2.17 31.95 7.44
N PRO A 548 1.09 31.37 6.87
CA PRO A 548 0.18 32.12 6.00
C PRO A 548 -0.65 33.14 6.79
N PRO A 549 -1.31 34.09 6.12
CA PRO A 549 -2.22 35.04 6.77
C PRO A 549 -3.29 34.34 7.62
N GLY A 550 -3.59 34.90 8.79
CA GLY A 550 -4.56 34.34 9.75
C GLY A 550 -3.94 33.42 10.81
N TRP A 551 -2.75 32.86 10.55
CA TRP A 551 -2.03 32.03 11.50
C TRP A 551 -1.26 32.85 12.53
N ARG A 552 -1.10 32.28 13.72
CA ARG A 552 -0.35 32.89 14.83
C ARG A 552 0.94 32.13 15.09
N ARG A 553 1.97 32.82 15.57
CA ARG A 553 3.23 32.24 16.04
C ARG A 553 3.48 32.68 17.48
N GLU A 554 3.84 31.75 18.37
CA GLU A 554 4.18 32.08 19.76
C GLU A 554 5.39 33.01 19.81
N ARG A 555 6.38 32.73 18.96
CA ARG A 555 7.64 33.47 18.85
C ARG A 555 7.90 33.80 17.38
N GLY A 556 8.59 34.92 17.16
CA GLY A 556 9.16 35.26 15.85
C GLY A 556 10.40 34.41 15.58
N SER A 557 11.54 35.06 15.39
CA SER A 557 12.83 34.36 15.22
C SER A 557 13.30 33.69 16.52
N VAL A 558 13.79 32.45 16.42
CA VAL A 558 14.47 31.73 17.49
C VAL A 558 15.93 31.49 17.11
N THR A 559 16.84 31.65 18.08
CA THR A 559 18.28 31.49 17.86
C THR A 559 18.79 30.21 18.49
N LEU A 560 19.56 29.42 17.73
CA LEU A 560 20.22 28.19 18.16
C LEU A 560 21.73 28.34 18.10
N ARG A 561 22.44 27.72 19.05
CA ARG A 561 23.90 27.59 19.02
C ARG A 561 24.22 26.18 18.55
N LEU A 562 24.66 26.04 17.32
CA LEU A 562 24.95 24.74 16.74
C LEU A 562 26.42 24.38 16.96
N PRO A 563 26.74 23.15 17.41
CA PRO A 563 28.11 22.64 17.42
C PRO A 563 28.63 22.47 15.97
N GLY A 564 29.95 22.49 15.79
CA GLY A 564 30.59 22.25 14.51
C GLY A 564 30.18 20.91 13.89
N GLY A 565 29.64 20.93 12.67
CA GLY A 565 29.13 19.76 11.94
C GLY A 565 27.92 19.05 12.58
N GLY A 566 27.48 19.49 13.76
CA GLY A 566 26.40 18.85 14.51
C GLY A 566 25.03 19.46 14.23
N MET A 567 24.06 19.16 15.10
CA MET A 567 22.68 19.61 14.94
C MET A 567 22.05 19.97 16.28
N GLU A 568 21.01 20.82 16.22
CA GLU A 568 20.16 21.15 17.38
C GLU A 568 18.70 21.16 16.95
N GLN A 569 17.81 21.11 17.93
CA GLN A 569 16.36 21.13 17.71
C GLN A 569 15.68 22.29 18.41
N VAL A 570 14.60 22.78 17.81
CA VAL A 570 13.70 23.76 18.42
C VAL A 570 12.25 23.43 18.14
N HIS A 571 11.39 23.63 19.14
CA HIS A 571 9.95 23.49 18.99
C HIS A 571 9.33 24.84 18.58
N LEU A 572 8.50 24.79 17.55
CA LEU A 572 7.78 25.92 16.98
C LEU A 572 6.30 25.71 17.27
N ARG A 573 5.72 26.54 18.13
CA ARG A 573 4.28 26.53 18.42
C ARG A 573 3.54 27.54 17.56
N LEU A 574 2.60 27.05 16.77
CA LEU A 574 1.88 27.80 15.75
C LEU A 574 0.37 27.62 15.96
N GLY A 575 -0.39 28.72 15.93
CA GLY A 575 -1.85 28.70 16.02
C GLY A 575 -2.47 28.68 14.63
N ALA A 576 -3.28 27.67 14.36
CA ALA A 576 -4.03 27.52 13.12
C ALA A 576 -5.07 28.64 12.95
N ASP A 577 -5.37 28.97 11.70
CA ASP A 577 -6.50 29.82 11.34
C ASP A 577 -7.83 29.14 11.72
N ALA A 578 -8.89 29.94 11.89
CA ALA A 578 -10.23 29.44 12.15
C ALA A 578 -10.94 28.93 10.87
N VAL A 579 -10.34 29.13 9.70
CA VAL A 579 -10.89 28.70 8.41
C VAL A 579 -10.35 27.32 8.04
N PRO A 580 -11.22 26.30 7.88
CA PRO A 580 -10.81 24.98 7.39
C PRO A 580 -10.15 25.08 6.01
N ARG A 581 -8.97 24.48 5.89
CA ARG A 581 -8.14 24.50 4.68
C ARG A 581 -7.23 23.29 4.66
N ARG A 582 -7.03 22.71 3.49
CA ARG A 582 -6.13 21.58 3.31
C ARG A 582 -4.74 22.00 2.85
N ARG A 583 -3.74 21.20 3.22
CA ARG A 583 -2.32 21.34 2.87
C ARG A 583 -1.85 22.79 3.03
N VAL A 584 -2.19 23.38 4.17
CA VAL A 584 -1.64 24.67 4.58
C VAL A 584 -0.14 24.50 4.70
N ARG A 585 0.62 25.35 3.99
CA ARG A 585 2.08 25.27 3.93
C ARG A 585 2.65 26.14 5.05
N LEU A 586 3.39 25.52 5.95
CA LEU A 586 4.20 26.18 6.96
C LEU A 586 5.65 26.02 6.54
N ALA A 587 6.46 27.05 6.73
CA ALA A 587 7.86 27.00 6.38
C ALA A 587 8.75 27.57 7.49
N VAL A 588 10.05 27.34 7.38
CA VAL A 588 11.08 27.96 8.20
C VAL A 588 12.04 28.72 7.30
N ASP A 589 12.13 30.03 7.52
CA ASP A 589 13.23 30.84 7.02
C ASP A 589 14.47 30.60 7.90
N LEU A 590 15.57 30.18 7.27
CA LEU A 590 16.77 29.72 7.98
C LEU A 590 17.99 30.56 7.59
N THR A 591 18.70 31.02 8.62
CA THR A 591 20.03 31.61 8.48
C THR A 591 21.00 30.88 9.41
N ILE A 592 22.17 30.49 8.92
CA ILE A 592 23.23 29.82 9.70
C ILE A 592 24.52 30.63 9.55
N GLY A 593 24.88 31.40 10.57
CA GLY A 593 25.95 32.39 10.48
C GLY A 593 25.66 33.38 9.36
N ASP A 594 26.53 33.42 8.35
CA ASP A 594 26.37 34.28 7.18
C ASP A 594 25.60 33.61 6.02
N LEU A 595 25.33 32.30 6.10
CA LEU A 595 24.54 31.60 5.08
C LEU A 595 23.05 31.90 5.29
N ARG A 596 22.45 32.59 4.33
CA ARG A 596 21.00 32.82 4.26
C ARG A 596 20.37 31.83 3.29
N LEU A 597 19.53 30.93 3.78
CA LEU A 597 18.88 29.88 2.99
C LEU A 597 17.46 30.26 2.55
N GLY A 598 16.84 31.23 3.23
CA GLY A 598 15.42 31.54 3.02
C GLY A 598 14.54 30.43 3.57
N GLN A 599 13.34 30.26 2.99
CA GLN A 599 12.35 29.23 3.37
C GLN A 599 12.85 27.82 3.03
N HIS A 600 13.76 27.29 3.86
CA HIS A 600 14.56 26.09 3.59
C HIS A 600 13.86 24.77 3.91
N ALA A 601 12.85 24.82 4.77
CA ALA A 601 12.11 23.64 5.22
C ALA A 601 10.62 23.95 5.32
N GLU A 602 9.80 22.95 5.02
CA GLU A 602 8.35 23.05 5.05
C GLU A 602 7.67 21.88 5.78
N ALA A 603 6.44 22.13 6.20
CA ALA A 603 5.49 21.14 6.71
C ALA A 603 4.09 21.48 6.20
N LEU A 604 3.25 20.46 6.08
CA LEU A 604 1.89 20.56 5.59
C LEU A 604 0.89 20.30 6.72
N VAL A 605 -0.15 21.13 6.80
CA VAL A 605 -1.19 20.99 7.81
C VAL A 605 -2.58 21.06 7.18
N ASP A 606 -3.43 20.09 7.50
CA ASP A 606 -4.86 20.21 7.27
C ASP A 606 -5.51 20.89 8.47
N VAL A 607 -6.27 21.96 8.23
CA VAL A 607 -7.14 22.59 9.21
C VAL A 607 -8.55 22.06 8.98
N VAL A 608 -9.06 21.29 9.94
CA VAL A 608 -10.36 20.62 9.86
C VAL A 608 -11.41 21.38 10.67
N ALA A 609 -12.67 21.31 10.27
CA ALA A 609 -13.77 21.89 11.04
C ALA A 609 -13.89 21.24 12.42
N GLU A 610 -14.34 21.99 13.43
CA GLU A 610 -14.66 21.41 14.74
C GLU A 610 -15.70 20.28 14.57
N GLY A 611 -15.34 19.05 14.94
CA GLY A 611 -16.24 17.89 14.93
C GLY A 611 -15.89 16.77 13.95
N ASN A 612 -15.01 17.00 12.96
CA ASN A 612 -14.47 15.92 12.11
C ASN A 612 -13.09 15.51 12.63
N ARG A 613 -12.99 14.37 13.32
CA ARG A 613 -11.72 13.72 13.67
C ARG A 613 -11.51 12.49 12.82
#